data_AF-K6BZW8-F1
#
_entry.id   AF-K6BZW8-F1
#
_cell.length_a   1.000
_cell.length_b   1.000
_cell.length_c   1.000
_cell.angle_alpha   90.00
_cell.angle_beta   90.00
_cell.angle_gamma   90.00
#
_symmetry.space_group_name_H-M   'P 1'
#
loop_
_entity.id
_entity.type
_entity.pdbx_description
1 polymer ?
#
loop_
_entity_poly.entity_id
_entity_poly.type
_entity_poly.pdbx_seq_one_letter_code
_entity_poly.pdbx_strand_id
1 'polypeptide(L)' 'MILFLIQFSFLINPIFAIVFCINLILLIKKVAKDPNADIEKHAVWLTISAMYIVLSLTALLNLILNRL' A
#
# COMPACT_ATOMS: atom_id res chain seq x y z
N MET A 1 -21.58 -3.00 10.98
CA MET A 1 -20.15 -3.08 11.34
C MET A 1 -19.26 -3.38 10.13
N ILE A 2 -19.45 -4.50 9.42
CA ILE A 2 -18.60 -4.90 8.27
C ILE A 2 -18.62 -3.88 7.11
N LEU A 3 -19.78 -3.33 6.75
CA LEU A 3 -19.89 -2.35 5.66
C LEU A 3 -19.11 -1.05 5.92
N PHE A 4 -19.10 -0.60 7.18
CA PHE A 4 -18.36 0.59 7.62
C PHE A 4 -16.85 0.38 7.49
N LEU A 5 -16.35 -0.81 7.86
CA LEU A 5 -14.94 -1.17 7.71
C LEU A 5 -14.52 -1.18 6.23
N ILE A 6 -15.37 -1.68 5.32
CA ILE A 6 -15.09 -1.70 3.88
C ILE A 6 -15.00 -0.28 3.31
N GLN A 7 -15.93 0.61 3.68
CA GLN A 7 -15.92 2.01 3.23
C GLN A 7 -14.70 2.76 3.75
N PHE A 8 -14.30 2.51 5.00
CA PHE A 8 -13.10 3.11 5.59
C PHE A 8 -11.82 2.64 4.90
N SER A 9 -11.71 1.33 4.61
CA SER A 9 -10.60 0.77 3.84
C SER A 9 -10.52 1.33 2.42
N PHE A 10 -11.67 1.60 1.78
CA PHE A 10 -11.68 2.27 0.47
C PHE A 10 -11.13 3.70 0.55
N LEU A 11 -11.51 4.45 1.59
CA LEU A 11 -11.07 5.84 1.79
C LEU A 11 -9.59 5.97 2.15
N ILE A 12 -9.04 4.99 2.88
CA ILE A 12 -7.64 5.00 3.33
C ILE A 12 -6.67 4.52 2.24
N ASN A 13 -7.16 3.80 1.23
CA ASN A 13 -6.36 3.24 0.16
C ASN A 13 -5.59 4.29 -0.67
N PRO A 14 -6.19 5.42 -1.07
CA PRO A 14 -5.47 6.52 -1.72
C PRO A 14 -4.32 7.07 -0.88
N ILE A 15 -4.48 7.13 0.44
CA ILE A 15 -3.42 7.60 1.36
C ILE A 15 -2.26 6.61 1.33
N PHE A 16 -2.53 5.32 1.47
CA PHE A 16 -1.47 4.29 1.36
C PHE A 16 -0.82 4.25 -0.03
N ALA A 17 -1.56 4.52 -1.10
CA ALA A 17 -0.98 4.62 -2.45
C ALA A 17 0.02 5.79 -2.54
N ILE A 18 -0.30 6.95 -1.95
CA ILE A 18 0.63 8.09 -1.88
C ILE A 18 1.87 7.72 -1.07
N VAL A 19 1.70 7.11 0.11
CA VAL A 19 2.81 6.68 0.97
C VAL A 19 3.69 5.65 0.25
N PHE A 20 3.10 4.71 -0.48
CA PHE A 20 3.80 3.72 -1.30
C PHE A 20 4.64 4.40 -2.37
N CYS A 21 4.05 5.29 -3.17
CA CYS A 21 4.75 5.99 -4.25
C CYS A 21 5.91 6.85 -3.74
N ILE A 22 5.71 7.60 -2.66
CA ILE A 22 6.75 8.44 -2.06
C ILE A 22 7.91 7.57 -1.55
N ASN A 23 7.61 6.51 -0.80
CA ASN A 23 8.66 5.63 -0.28
C ASN A 23 9.40 4.89 -1.40
N LEU A 24 8.71 4.52 -2.47
CA LEU A 24 9.34 3.88 -3.64
C LEU A 24 10.33 4.83 -4.32
N ILE A 25 9.94 6.08 -4.57
CA ILE A 25 10.81 7.08 -5.18
C ILE A 25 12.03 7.37 -4.27
N LEU A 26 11.81 7.51 -2.96
CA LEU A 26 12.91 7.74 -2.01
C LEU A 26 13.86 6.55 -1.95
N LEU A 27 13.33 5.33 -1.91
CA LEU A 27 14.11 4.09 -1.94
C LEU A 27 14.99 4.03 -3.19
N ILE A 28 14.40 4.21 -4.38
CA ILE A 28 15.11 4.17 -5.66
C ILE A 28 16.22 5.23 -5.68
N LYS A 29 15.91 6.47 -5.28
CA LYS A 29 16.91 7.56 -5.21
C LYS A 29 18.05 7.24 -4.24
N LYS A 30 17.73 6.61 -3.11
CA LYS A 30 18.70 6.28 -2.06
C LYS A 30 19.66 5.17 -2.52
N VAL A 31 19.12 4.08 -3.06
CA VAL A 31 19.90 2.96 -3.62
C VAL A 31 20.73 3.40 -4.84
N ALA A 32 20.19 4.27 -5.69
CA ALA A 32 20.92 4.79 -6.85
C ALA A 32 22.12 5.67 -6.47
N LYS A 33 22.06 6.35 -5.32
CA LYS A 33 23.15 7.23 -4.85
C LYS A 33 24.17 6.47 -4.00
N ASP A 34 23.71 5.54 -3.17
CA ASP A 34 24.54 4.76 -2.27
C ASP A 34 23.97 3.33 -2.16
N PRO A 35 24.64 2.32 -2.75
CA PRO A 35 24.20 0.93 -2.70
C PRO A 35 24.15 0.33 -1.30
N ASN A 36 24.88 0.90 -0.34
CA ASN A 36 24.94 0.45 1.05
C ASN A 36 24.04 1.28 1.97
N ALA A 37 23.19 2.13 1.40
CA ALA A 37 22.33 2.98 2.20
C ALA A 37 21.32 2.18 3.02
N ASP A 38 21.07 2.62 4.24
CA ASP A 38 20.00 2.07 5.08
C ASP A 38 18.63 2.31 4.43
N ILE A 39 18.03 1.25 3.90
CA ILE A 39 16.73 1.27 3.25
C ILE A 39 15.60 0.68 4.09
N GLU A 40 15.89 0.21 5.30
CA GLU A 40 14.97 -0.60 6.11
C GLU A 40 13.65 0.13 6.34
N LYS A 41 13.71 1.40 6.74
CA LYS A 41 12.52 2.21 6.99
C LYS A 41 11.65 2.39 5.74
N HIS A 42 12.26 2.65 4.59
CA HIS A 42 11.51 2.82 3.34
C HIS A 42 10.90 1.49 2.89
N ALA A 43 11.63 0.39 3.03
CA ALA A 43 11.14 -0.95 2.73
C ALA A 43 9.93 -1.32 3.59
N VAL A 44 9.99 -1.09 4.91
CA VAL A 44 8.88 -1.36 5.85
C VAL A 44 7.62 -0.57 5.45
N TRP A 45 7.74 0.73 5.21
CA TRP A 45 6.59 1.56 4.80
C TRP A 45 6.01 1.12 3.45
N LEU A 46 6.87 0.70 2.53
CA LEU A 46 6.47 0.22 1.22
C LEU A 46 5.73 -1.11 1.31
N THR A 47 6.21 -2.05 2.13
CA THR A 47 5.57 -3.34 2.38
C THR A 47 4.22 -3.17 3.08
N ILE A 48 4.14 -2.34 4.14
CA ILE A 48 2.88 -2.08 4.85
C ILE A 48 1.85 -1.47 3.90
N SER A 49 2.24 -0.45 3.13
CA SER A 49 1.34 0.22 2.18
C SER A 49 0.88 -0.74 1.08
N ALA A 50 1.79 -1.55 0.52
CA ALA A 50 1.45 -2.55 -0.48
C ALA A 50 0.48 -3.61 0.05
N MET A 51 0.72 -4.11 1.26
CA MET A 51 -0.16 -5.09 1.91
C MET A 51 -1.58 -4.56 2.05
N TYR A 52 -1.75 -3.32 2.53
CA TYR A 52 -3.07 -2.69 2.68
C TYR A 52 -3.77 -2.47 1.33
N ILE A 53 -3.02 -2.05 0.30
CA ILE A 53 -3.56 -1.85 -1.05
C ILE A 53 -4.06 -3.18 -1.63
N VAL A 54 -3.22 -4.22 -1.60
CA VAL A 54 -3.58 -5.54 -2.12
C VAL A 54 -4.77 -6.12 -1.37
N LEU A 55 -4.77 -6.08 -0.04
CA LEU A 55 -5.89 -6.56 0.77
C LEU A 55 -7.20 -5.86 0.41
N SER A 56 -7.17 -4.54 0.24
CA SER A 56 -8.34 -3.74 -0.11
C SER A 56 -8.86 -4.06 -1.51
N LEU A 57 -7.97 -4.24 -2.49
CA LEU A 57 -8.33 -4.62 -3.86
C LEU A 57 -8.87 -6.05 -3.93
N THR A 58 -8.25 -7.00 -3.23
CA THR A 58 -8.72 -8.38 -3.16
C THR A 58 -10.09 -8.47 -2.49
N ALA A 59 -10.32 -7.72 -1.41
CA ALA A 59 -11.62 -7.64 -0.76
C ALA A 59 -12.70 -7.08 -1.69
N LEU A 60 -12.40 -6.01 -2.43
CA LEU A 60 -13.31 -5.44 -3.42
C LEU A 60 -13.63 -6.44 -4.54
N LEU A 61 -12.61 -7.11 -5.08
CA LEU A 61 -12.78 -8.11 -6.14
C LEU A 61 -13.65 -9.28 -5.68
N ASN A 62 -13.41 -9.82 -4.48
CA ASN A 62 -14.20 -10.91 -3.91
C ASN A 62 -15.68 -10.48 -3.74
N LEU A 63 -15.94 -9.26 -3.27
CA LEU A 63 -17.31 -8.74 -3.15
C LEU A 63 -18.02 -8.61 -4.50
N ILE A 64 -17.29 -8.25 -5.56
CA ILE A 64 -17.84 -8.17 -6.93
C ILE A 64 -18.15 -9.58 -7.45
N LEU A 65 -17.20 -10.52 -7.29
CA LEU A 65 -17.35 -11.90 -7.77
C LEU A 65 -18.46 -12.67 -7.05
N ASN A 66 -18.61 -12.51 -5.73
CA ASN A 66 -19.69 -13.17 -4.97
C ASN A 66 -21.08 -12.54 -5.17
N ARG A 67 -21.19 -11.42 -5.91
CA ARG A 67 -22.48 -10.79 -6.27
C ARG A 67 -22.91 -11.05 -7.71
N LEU A 68 -22.06 -11.69 -8.52
CA LEU A 68 -22.36 -12.21 -9.87
C LEU A 68 -22.76 -13.68 -9.78
#